data_AF-A0A8I2Z9S8-F1
#
_entry.id   AF-A0A8I2Z9S8-F1
#
_cell.length_a   1.000
_cell.length_b   1.000
_cell.length_c   1.000
_cell.angle_alpha   90.00
_cell.angle_beta   90.00
_cell.angle_gamma   90.00
#
_symmetry.space_group_name_H-M   'P 1'
#
loop_
_entity.id
_entity.type
_entity.pdbx_description
1 polymer ?
#
loop_
_entity_poly.entity_id
_entity_poly.type
_entity_poly.pdbx_seq_one_letter_code
_entity_poly.pdbx_strand_id
1 'polypeptide(L)'
;MSFRGGRGAPRGGFGGRGGGRGGFQQRDMGPPAQVLEMGKFLHACEGEMVCESINPKVPQFNAQMFLENKTSIGKIDEVLGPINQVYFTIKPSEGIQATSFKEGDKFYIASEKLLPMERFLPKPKAPPGQKPKRAGRGGPVRGGARGGGRGGFGGGAVYAP
;
A
#
# COMPACT_ATOMS: atom_id res chain seq x y z
N MET A 1 -39.19 24.66 57.54
CA MET A 1 -39.50 23.22 57.65
C MET A 1 -39.39 22.65 56.23
N SER A 2 -38.23 22.19 55.76
CA SER A 2 -37.62 20.87 56.03
C SER A 2 -38.24 19.72 55.22
N PHE A 3 -37.52 19.34 54.15
CA PHE A 3 -37.28 18.01 53.55
C PHE A 3 -38.43 17.23 52.88
N ARG A 4 -38.20 16.77 51.62
CA ARG A 4 -37.64 15.44 51.27
C ARG A 4 -38.16 14.90 49.91
N GLY A 5 -37.25 14.48 49.02
CA GLY A 5 -37.50 13.33 48.12
C GLY A 5 -37.04 13.46 46.65
N GLY A 6 -36.13 12.58 46.23
CA GLY A 6 -35.85 12.30 44.80
C GLY A 6 -34.37 12.00 44.50
N ARG A 7 -33.83 10.85 44.95
CA ARG A 7 -33.52 9.66 44.12
C ARG A 7 -32.46 9.86 43.02
N GLY A 8 -31.29 9.24 43.25
CA GLY A 8 -30.64 8.32 42.30
C GLY A 8 -29.89 8.92 41.10
N ALA A 9 -28.57 8.75 41.11
CA ALA A 9 -27.69 8.92 39.94
C ALA A 9 -28.08 7.98 38.77
N PRO A 10 -27.60 8.23 37.54
CA PRO A 10 -26.27 7.71 37.16
C PRO A 10 -25.50 8.68 36.22
N ARG A 11 -24.24 9.03 36.45
CA ARG A 11 -23.03 8.25 36.14
C ARG A 11 -23.08 7.53 34.79
N GLY A 12 -22.35 8.06 33.80
CA GLY A 12 -21.75 7.25 32.73
C GLY A 12 -22.39 7.36 31.36
N GLY A 13 -22.03 8.40 30.61
CA GLY A 13 -22.20 8.47 29.16
C GLY A 13 -20.91 8.13 28.41
N PHE A 14 -20.26 7.00 28.73
CA PHE A 14 -19.22 6.41 27.87
C PHE A 14 -19.90 5.45 26.89
N GLY A 15 -20.62 6.03 25.93
CA GLY A 15 -21.27 5.32 24.84
C GLY A 15 -20.60 5.68 23.52
N GLY A 16 -19.79 4.76 22.99
CA GLY A 16 -19.13 4.97 21.70
C GLY A 16 -18.11 3.90 21.35
N ARG A 17 -18.44 2.64 21.63
CA ARG A 17 -17.72 1.49 21.11
C ARG A 17 -18.16 1.28 19.66
N GLY A 18 -17.23 1.45 18.73
CA GLY A 18 -17.30 0.84 17.41
C GLY A 18 -17.77 1.76 16.29
N GLY A 19 -17.00 1.75 15.20
CA GLY A 19 -17.42 2.28 13.91
C GLY A 19 -16.34 3.15 13.30
N GLY A 20 -15.69 2.64 12.26
CA GLY A 20 -14.78 3.43 11.44
C GLY A 20 -13.35 2.94 11.41
N ARG A 21 -13.13 1.61 11.26
CA ARG A 21 -12.04 1.18 10.37
C ARG A 21 -12.37 1.80 9.02
N GLY A 22 -11.78 2.96 8.76
CA GLY A 22 -11.89 3.69 7.51
C GLY A 22 -11.71 2.68 6.40
N GLY A 23 -12.84 2.36 5.76
CA GLY A 23 -12.87 1.42 4.68
C GLY A 23 -11.81 1.85 3.70
N PHE A 24 -11.03 0.88 3.24
CA PHE A 24 -10.37 0.97 1.96
C PHE A 24 -11.50 1.13 0.94
N GLN A 25 -12.09 2.33 0.85
CA GLN A 25 -12.84 2.72 -0.32
C GLN A 25 -11.84 2.52 -1.45
N GLN A 26 -12.11 1.53 -2.28
CA GLN A 26 -11.71 1.58 -3.68
C GLN A 26 -12.05 3.00 -4.09
N ARG A 27 -11.00 3.83 -4.19
CA ARG A 27 -11.15 5.13 -4.79
C ARG A 27 -11.41 4.79 -6.25
N ASP A 28 -12.68 4.66 -6.59
CA ASP A 28 -13.22 5.08 -7.88
C ASP A 28 -12.96 6.59 -7.98
N MET A 29 -11.67 6.96 -8.00
CA MET A 29 -11.24 8.24 -8.48
C MET A 29 -11.70 8.26 -9.92
N GLY A 30 -12.54 9.23 -10.26
CA GLY A 30 -12.99 9.46 -11.63
C GLY A 30 -11.83 9.49 -12.63
N PRO A 31 -12.14 9.61 -13.93
CA PRO A 31 -11.18 9.45 -15.01
C PRO A 31 -9.84 10.14 -14.67
N PRO A 32 -8.72 9.43 -14.73
CA PRO A 32 -7.44 9.94 -14.25
C PRO A 32 -7.11 11.29 -14.90
N ALA A 33 -6.51 12.17 -14.09
CA ALA A 33 -6.13 13.52 -14.53
C ALA A 33 -5.28 13.46 -15.81
N GLN A 34 -4.36 12.49 -15.86
CA GLN A 34 -3.51 12.21 -17.00
C GLN A 34 -3.42 10.70 -17.25
N VAL A 35 -3.54 10.33 -18.52
CA VAL A 35 -3.29 8.97 -19.00
C VAL A 35 -2.01 8.98 -19.83
N LEU A 36 -1.20 7.92 -19.72
CA LEU A 36 0.02 7.74 -20.47
C LEU A 36 -0.10 6.50 -21.34
N GLU A 37 0.50 6.55 -22.53
CA GLU A 37 0.62 5.39 -23.41
C GLU A 37 1.35 4.25 -22.67
N MET A 38 0.72 3.08 -22.63
CA MET A 38 1.20 1.92 -21.88
C MET A 38 1.63 0.79 -22.79
N GLY A 39 0.79 0.43 -23.75
CA GLY A 39 1.07 -0.68 -24.64
C GLY A 39 0.23 -0.63 -25.90
N LYS A 40 0.60 -1.50 -26.84
CA LYS A 40 -0.11 -1.73 -28.09
C LYS A 40 -0.69 -3.14 -28.09
N PHE A 41 -1.89 -3.29 -28.65
CA PHE A 41 -2.53 -4.58 -28.84
C PHE A 41 -1.66 -5.46 -29.75
N LEU A 42 -1.47 -6.71 -29.34
CA LEU A 42 -0.87 -7.77 -30.17
C LEU A 42 -1.97 -8.67 -30.72
N HIS A 43 -2.64 -9.40 -29.83
CA HIS A 43 -3.71 -10.33 -30.19
C HIS A 43 -4.60 -10.64 -28.99
N ALA A 44 -5.79 -11.18 -29.26
CA ALA A 44 -6.67 -11.70 -28.23
C ALA A 44 -6.27 -13.14 -27.87
N CYS A 45 -6.28 -13.48 -26.58
CA CYS A 45 -6.00 -14.82 -26.08
C CYS A 45 -7.02 -15.16 -25.00
N GLU A 46 -7.83 -16.22 -25.20
CA GLU A 46 -8.82 -16.70 -24.22
C GLU A 46 -9.79 -15.63 -23.67
N GLY A 47 -10.11 -14.62 -24.47
CA GLY A 47 -10.98 -13.51 -24.06
C GLY A 47 -10.26 -12.35 -23.39
N GLU A 48 -8.94 -12.43 -23.21
CA GLU A 48 -8.08 -11.34 -22.77
C GLU A 48 -7.34 -10.69 -23.94
N MET A 49 -6.85 -9.47 -23.72
CA MET A 49 -6.06 -8.73 -24.70
C MET A 49 -4.59 -8.81 -24.31
N VAL A 50 -3.78 -9.45 -25.14
CA VAL A 50 -2.32 -9.48 -24.97
C VAL A 50 -1.74 -8.21 -25.60
N CYS A 51 -0.93 -7.50 -24.82
CA CYS A 51 -0.37 -6.22 -25.21
C CYS A 51 1.16 -6.20 -25.04
N GLU A 52 1.86 -5.56 -25.99
CA GLU A 52 3.27 -5.25 -25.87
C GLU A 52 3.44 -3.91 -25.13
N SER A 53 4.28 -3.88 -24.11
CA SER A 53 4.62 -2.62 -23.43
C SER A 53 5.46 -1.72 -24.33
N ILE A 54 5.06 -0.46 -24.45
CA ILE A 54 5.83 0.60 -25.10
C ILE A 54 6.35 1.63 -24.07
N ASN A 55 6.19 1.32 -22.78
CA ASN A 55 6.55 2.20 -21.68
C ASN A 55 7.77 1.63 -20.92
N PRO A 56 8.76 2.47 -20.52
CA PRO A 56 9.89 2.00 -19.73
C PRO A 56 9.52 1.58 -18.29
N LYS A 57 8.32 1.95 -17.81
CA LYS A 57 7.81 1.58 -16.48
C LYS A 57 6.90 0.36 -16.57
N VAL A 58 6.88 -0.42 -15.52
CA VAL A 58 6.04 -1.64 -15.42
C VAL A 58 4.66 -1.25 -14.90
N PRO A 59 3.57 -1.71 -15.50
CA PRO A 59 2.23 -1.39 -15.02
C PRO A 59 1.93 -2.15 -13.71
N GLN A 60 1.15 -1.54 -12.82
CA GLN A 60 0.70 -2.19 -11.60
C GLN A 60 -0.39 -3.23 -11.90
N PHE A 61 -0.31 -4.41 -11.28
CA PHE A 61 -1.39 -5.42 -11.34
C PHE A 61 -2.74 -4.84 -10.91
N ASN A 62 -3.83 -5.29 -11.55
CA ASN A 62 -5.19 -4.81 -11.35
C ASN A 62 -5.39 -3.29 -11.60
N ALA A 63 -4.44 -2.61 -12.26
CA ALA A 63 -4.65 -1.23 -12.66
C ALA A 63 -5.65 -1.16 -13.82
N GLN A 64 -6.48 -0.12 -13.79
CA GLN A 64 -7.49 0.13 -14.81
C GLN A 64 -6.83 0.63 -16.10
N MET A 65 -7.32 0.11 -17.22
CA MET A 65 -6.84 0.41 -18.56
C MET A 65 -7.88 1.25 -19.31
N PHE A 66 -7.37 2.18 -20.12
CA PHE A 66 -8.17 3.17 -20.82
C PHE A 66 -7.78 3.25 -22.30
N LEU A 67 -8.69 3.77 -23.11
CA LEU A 67 -8.39 4.27 -24.45
C LEU A 67 -7.93 5.75 -24.39
N GLU A 68 -7.52 6.31 -25.53
CA GLU A 68 -7.09 7.71 -25.63
C GLU A 68 -8.18 8.69 -25.17
N ASN A 69 -9.43 8.38 -25.46
CA ASN A 69 -10.61 9.14 -25.02
C ASN A 69 -10.95 8.96 -23.52
N LYS A 70 -10.08 8.30 -22.74
CA LYS A 70 -10.26 7.95 -21.33
C LYS A 70 -11.42 7.00 -21.03
N THR A 71 -11.97 6.32 -22.03
CA THR A 71 -12.95 5.25 -21.80
C THR A 71 -12.25 4.05 -21.16
N SER A 72 -12.78 3.58 -20.04
CA SER A 72 -12.31 2.36 -19.39
C SER A 72 -12.63 1.13 -20.23
N ILE A 73 -11.64 0.29 -20.48
CA ILE A 73 -11.80 -0.95 -21.25
C ILE A 73 -11.64 -2.22 -20.43
N GLY A 74 -11.05 -2.13 -19.24
CA GLY A 74 -10.71 -3.29 -18.45
C GLY A 74 -9.64 -2.99 -17.41
N LYS A 75 -8.99 -4.04 -16.95
CA LYS A 75 -7.89 -3.97 -15.98
C LYS A 75 -6.77 -4.92 -16.34
N ILE A 76 -5.56 -4.63 -15.90
CA ILE A 76 -4.42 -5.54 -16.05
C ILE A 76 -4.60 -6.76 -15.16
N ASP A 77 -4.46 -7.95 -15.73
CA ASP A 77 -4.49 -9.21 -14.98
C ASP A 77 -3.06 -9.72 -14.76
N GLU A 78 -2.29 -9.86 -15.83
CA GLU A 78 -0.94 -10.40 -15.79
C GLU A 78 0.12 -9.48 -16.43
N VAL A 79 1.34 -9.52 -15.91
CA VAL A 79 2.52 -8.86 -16.47
C VAL A 79 3.61 -9.91 -16.61
N LEU A 80 4.11 -10.10 -17.83
CA LEU A 80 4.97 -11.20 -18.22
C LEU A 80 6.05 -10.77 -19.23
N GLY A 81 6.88 -11.72 -19.66
CA GLY A 81 7.95 -11.49 -20.62
C GLY A 81 9.29 -11.11 -20.00
N PRO A 82 10.35 -11.06 -20.81
CA PRO A 82 11.68 -10.67 -20.34
C PRO A 82 11.73 -9.17 -20.00
N ILE A 83 12.68 -8.77 -19.16
CA ILE A 83 12.75 -7.39 -18.64
C ILE A 83 12.97 -6.32 -19.71
N ASN A 84 13.51 -6.69 -20.86
CA ASN A 84 13.72 -5.84 -22.02
C ASN A 84 12.49 -5.73 -22.93
N GLN A 85 11.53 -6.65 -22.80
CA GLN A 85 10.32 -6.69 -23.60
C GLN A 85 9.17 -7.21 -22.74
N VAL A 86 8.53 -6.29 -22.03
CA VAL A 86 7.42 -6.61 -21.13
C VAL A 86 6.15 -6.74 -21.93
N TYR A 87 5.38 -7.78 -21.65
CA TYR A 87 4.03 -7.98 -22.14
C TYR A 87 3.06 -7.95 -20.96
N PHE A 88 1.80 -7.66 -21.22
CA PHE A 88 0.77 -7.71 -20.19
C PHE A 88 -0.56 -8.12 -20.79
N THR A 89 -1.42 -8.71 -19.98
CA THR A 89 -2.79 -9.04 -20.36
C THR A 89 -3.75 -8.03 -19.75
N ILE A 90 -4.77 -7.67 -20.52
CA ILE A 90 -5.89 -6.85 -20.04
C ILE A 90 -7.12 -7.76 -20.04
N LYS A 91 -7.73 -7.88 -18.86
CA LYS A 91 -9.05 -8.46 -18.69
C LYS A 91 -10.11 -7.42 -19.07
N PRO A 92 -10.84 -7.61 -20.18
CA PRO A 92 -11.83 -6.65 -20.63
C PRO A 92 -12.96 -6.49 -19.61
N SER A 93 -13.50 -5.28 -19.52
CA SER A 93 -14.75 -5.02 -18.79
C SER A 93 -15.94 -5.61 -19.54
N GLU A 94 -17.08 -5.72 -18.86
CA GLU A 94 -18.33 -6.16 -19.47
C GLU A 94 -18.68 -5.33 -20.72
N GLY A 95 -19.07 -6.01 -21.79
CA GLY A 95 -19.38 -5.39 -23.08
C GLY A 95 -18.18 -5.09 -23.99
N ILE A 96 -16.94 -5.27 -23.50
CA ILE A 96 -15.73 -5.14 -24.32
C ILE A 96 -15.30 -6.54 -24.79
N GLN A 97 -15.07 -6.68 -26.10
CA GLN A 97 -14.60 -7.92 -26.70
C GLN A 97 -13.13 -7.77 -27.11
N ALA A 98 -12.25 -8.65 -26.62
CA ALA A 98 -10.83 -8.58 -26.97
C ALA A 98 -10.57 -8.64 -28.49
N THR A 99 -11.40 -9.37 -29.23
CA THR A 99 -11.32 -9.53 -30.69
C THR A 99 -11.77 -8.31 -31.49
N SER A 100 -12.35 -7.27 -30.86
CA SER A 100 -12.72 -6.04 -31.56
C SER A 100 -11.54 -5.12 -31.84
N PHE A 101 -10.41 -5.33 -31.17
CA PHE A 101 -9.19 -4.55 -31.32
C PHE A 101 -8.29 -5.14 -32.40
N LYS A 102 -7.47 -4.28 -33.00
CA LYS A 102 -6.52 -4.63 -34.06
C LYS A 102 -5.10 -4.43 -33.58
N GLU A 103 -4.17 -5.17 -34.19
CA GLU A 103 -2.76 -5.04 -33.88
C GLU A 103 -2.30 -3.59 -34.04
N GLY A 104 -1.62 -3.06 -33.02
CA GLY A 104 -1.19 -1.67 -32.97
C GLY A 104 -2.13 -0.71 -32.26
N ASP A 105 -3.37 -1.11 -31.92
CA ASP A 105 -4.28 -0.29 -31.11
C ASP A 105 -3.64 0.06 -29.77
N LYS A 106 -3.66 1.34 -29.40
CA LYS A 106 -2.97 1.84 -28.20
C LYS A 106 -3.87 1.82 -26.99
N PHE A 107 -3.28 1.42 -25.86
CA PHE A 107 -3.91 1.45 -24.55
C PHE A 107 -3.14 2.34 -23.59
N TYR A 108 -3.88 2.95 -22.69
CA TYR A 108 -3.42 4.00 -21.79
C TYR A 108 -3.69 3.62 -20.34
N ILE A 109 -2.84 4.13 -19.45
CA ILE A 109 -2.93 3.90 -18.01
C ILE A 109 -2.75 5.21 -17.24
N ALA A 110 -3.33 5.32 -16.05
CA ALA A 110 -3.06 6.43 -15.16
C ALA A 110 -1.57 6.47 -14.76
N SER A 111 -0.96 7.66 -14.79
CA SER A 111 0.46 7.84 -14.46
C SER A 111 0.85 7.35 -13.06
N GLU A 112 -0.09 7.39 -12.12
CA GLU A 112 0.06 6.93 -10.73
C GLU A 112 0.10 5.40 -10.58
N LYS A 113 -0.28 4.65 -11.62
CA LYS A 113 -0.36 3.18 -11.61
C LYS A 113 0.85 2.52 -12.28
N LEU A 114 1.93 3.27 -12.48
CA LEU A 114 3.18 2.80 -13.04
C LEU A 114 4.24 2.60 -11.95
N LEU A 115 4.92 1.46 -12.00
CA LEU A 115 6.01 1.10 -11.11
C LEU A 115 7.37 1.30 -11.82
N PRO A 116 8.36 1.92 -11.17
CA PRO A 116 9.69 2.06 -11.76
C PRO A 116 10.38 0.70 -11.90
N MET A 117 11.05 0.47 -13.04
CA MET A 117 11.72 -0.80 -13.38
C MET A 117 12.73 -1.26 -12.32
N GLU A 118 13.38 -0.33 -11.64
CA GLU A 118 14.31 -0.59 -10.53
C GLU A 118 13.71 -1.41 -9.38
N ARG A 119 12.38 -1.44 -9.23
CA ARG A 119 11.71 -2.29 -8.23
C ARG A 119 11.79 -3.78 -8.57
N PHE A 120 12.01 -4.11 -9.84
CA PHE A 120 12.09 -5.47 -10.36
C PHE A 120 13.55 -5.90 -10.62
N LEU A 121 14.51 -4.99 -10.49
CA LEU A 121 15.93 -5.28 -10.58
C LEU A 121 16.51 -5.65 -9.20
N PRO A 122 17.53 -6.54 -9.15
CA PRO A 122 18.25 -6.83 -7.92
C PRO A 122 18.83 -5.54 -7.33
N LYS A 123 18.56 -5.29 -6.05
CA LYS A 123 19.21 -4.16 -5.37
C LYS A 123 20.71 -4.45 -5.24
N PRO A 124 21.58 -3.46 -5.45
CA PRO A 124 22.99 -3.59 -5.13
C PRO A 124 23.14 -4.09 -3.68
N LYS A 125 23.98 -5.10 -3.45
CA LYS A 125 24.29 -5.54 -2.09
C LYS A 125 24.78 -4.34 -1.30
N ALA A 126 24.16 -4.09 -0.13
CA ALA A 126 24.65 -3.04 0.75
C ALA A 126 26.14 -3.30 1.02
N PRO A 127 27.00 -2.27 0.98
CA PRO A 127 28.41 -2.46 1.28
C PRO A 127 28.54 -3.10 2.68
N PRO A 128 29.41 -4.11 2.83
CA PRO A 128 29.59 -4.79 4.11
C PRO A 128 29.95 -3.75 5.18
N GLY A 129 29.09 -3.62 6.21
CA GLY A 129 29.35 -2.77 7.37
C GLY A 129 28.28 -1.72 7.72
N GLN A 130 27.31 -1.42 6.86
CA GLN A 130 26.23 -0.51 7.25
C GLN A 130 25.12 -1.24 8.00
N LYS A 131 25.26 -1.30 9.33
CA LYS A 131 24.15 -1.61 10.24
C LYS A 131 22.96 -0.69 9.90
N PRO A 132 21.72 -1.19 9.78
CA PRO A 132 20.57 -0.33 9.58
C PRO A 132 20.52 0.67 10.74
N LYS A 133 20.68 1.96 10.44
CA LYS A 133 20.38 3.02 11.41
C LYS A 133 18.90 2.88 11.76
N ARG A 134 18.61 2.27 12.90
CA ARG A 134 17.32 2.43 13.57
C ARG A 134 17.05 3.93 13.59
N ALA A 135 15.99 4.35 12.91
CA ALA A 135 15.49 5.71 13.01
C ALA A 135 15.12 5.94 14.48
N GLY A 136 16.03 6.55 15.23
CA GLY A 136 15.77 7.02 16.58
C GLY A 136 14.73 8.14 16.46
N ARG A 137 13.49 7.84 16.84
CA ARG A 137 12.43 8.83 16.99
C ARG A 137 11.87 8.76 18.40
N GLY A 138 12.19 9.79 19.20
CA GLY A 138 11.56 10.18 20.46
C GLY A 138 12.37 9.75 21.70
N GLY A 139 12.80 10.62 22.60
CA GLY A 139 12.59 12.05 22.85
C GLY A 139 13.52 12.50 24.01
N PRO A 140 13.50 13.77 24.44
CA PRO A 140 14.47 14.30 25.40
C PRO A 140 14.16 13.82 26.82
N VAL A 141 15.07 13.06 27.44
CA VAL A 141 14.94 12.73 28.87
C VAL A 141 15.47 13.93 29.67
N ARG A 142 14.55 14.85 29.99
CA ARG A 142 14.80 15.98 30.89
C ARG A 142 13.75 15.95 32.00
N GLY A 143 14.17 15.52 33.20
CA GLY A 143 13.53 15.84 34.47
C GLY A 143 12.77 14.71 35.17
N GLY A 144 13.07 14.52 36.46
CA GLY A 144 12.19 13.80 37.39
C GLY A 144 12.93 13.14 38.55
N ALA A 145 12.99 13.83 39.69
CA ALA A 145 13.70 13.44 40.91
C ALA A 145 12.92 12.47 41.82
N ARG A 146 13.64 11.94 42.83
CA ARG A 146 13.23 11.54 44.20
C ARG A 146 12.77 10.10 44.48
N GLY A 147 13.45 9.53 45.48
CA GLY A 147 12.95 8.53 46.44
C GLY A 147 13.39 7.12 46.08
N GLY A 148 14.06 6.33 46.91
CA GLY A 148 14.24 6.34 48.36
C GLY A 148 14.26 4.86 48.78
N GLY A 149 15.26 4.42 49.54
CA GLY A 149 15.32 3.02 49.99
C GLY A 149 16.65 2.67 50.65
N ARG A 150 16.73 2.95 51.94
CA ARG A 150 17.85 2.67 52.85
C ARG A 150 17.58 1.34 53.58
N GLY A 151 18.61 0.51 53.72
CA GLY A 151 18.66 -0.65 54.63
C GLY A 151 18.85 -1.99 53.91
N GLY A 152 19.72 -2.90 54.33
CA GLY A 152 20.61 -2.96 55.50
C GLY A 152 21.25 -4.35 55.59
N PHE A 153 22.41 -4.39 56.25
CA PHE A 153 22.99 -5.50 57.04
C PHE A 153 23.16 -6.92 56.44
N GLY A 154 24.44 -7.34 56.38
CA GLY A 154 24.91 -8.37 57.31
C GLY A 154 25.34 -9.73 56.73
N GLY A 155 26.64 -10.01 56.82
CA GLY A 155 27.11 -11.27 57.39
C GLY A 155 27.84 -12.26 56.47
N GLY A 156 29.11 -12.53 56.80
CA GLY A 156 29.61 -13.90 56.90
C GLY A 156 30.45 -14.43 55.74
N ALA A 157 31.77 -14.45 55.98
CA ALA A 157 32.76 -15.14 55.17
C ALA A 157 32.55 -16.66 55.09
N VAL A 158 32.96 -17.27 53.97
CA VAL A 158 33.64 -18.58 53.98
C VAL A 158 34.58 -18.72 52.79
N TYR A 159 35.70 -19.37 53.09
CA TYR A 159 37.02 -19.42 52.44
C TYR A 159 37.05 -20.34 51.20
N ALA A 160 37.97 -20.07 50.26
CA ALA A 160 38.49 -21.00 49.26
C ALA A 160 39.98 -21.24 49.57
N PRO A 161 40.57 -22.39 49.17
CA PRO A 161 41.66 -23.09 49.88
C PRO A 161 42.96 -22.29 50.07
#